data_AF-A0A1B6E4V1-F1
#
_entry.id   AF-A0A1B6E4V1-F1
#
_cell.length_a   1.000
_cell.length_b   1.000
_cell.length_c   1.000
_cell.angle_alpha   90.00
_cell.angle_beta   90.00
_cell.angle_gamma   90.00
#
_symmetry.space_group_name_H-M   'P 1'
#
loop_
_entity.id
_entity.type
_entity.pdbx_description
1 polymer ?
#
loop_
_entity_poly.entity_id
_entity_poly.type
_entity_poly.pdbx_seq_one_letter_code
_entity_poly.pdbx_strand_id
1 'polypeptide(L)'
;LELHYLQFYCQQIYLPSFIFQILSENKKPLKVILIIMDNCQEKEATKIDYDYFINEVSSRRNPSMLREITHAMQKLKDPISLAVGVPNVNTFPFKKIDVQLKDGSNYELKENELKAALQYMPSRGYEPLIQKLQELLDRTHGPQDWSSRGILITSGGQESLHHALQMCLTQNDSIIIPHPLYPITNMDLYPLSKMLLRKKILYNHSKQ
;
A
#
# COMPACT_ATOMS: atom_id res chain seq x y z
N LEU A 1 -33.75 12.64 -5.61
CA LEU A 1 -33.13 11.31 -5.42
C LEU A 1 -31.64 11.50 -5.56
N GLU A 2 -30.99 11.75 -4.44
CA GLU A 2 -29.59 12.17 -4.36
C GLU A 2 -28.61 11.00 -4.47
N LEU A 3 -27.57 11.22 -5.26
CA LEU A 3 -26.40 10.37 -5.43
C LEU A 3 -25.56 10.38 -4.14
N HIS A 4 -25.81 9.40 -3.25
CA HIS A 4 -25.16 9.28 -1.94
C HIS A 4 -24.34 7.99 -1.77
N TYR A 5 -23.68 7.50 -2.82
CA TYR A 5 -22.82 6.32 -2.73
C TYR A 5 -21.61 6.42 -3.66
N LEU A 6 -20.53 7.06 -3.18
CA LEU A 6 -19.11 6.78 -3.48
C LEU A 6 -18.22 7.89 -2.93
N GLN A 7 -18.31 8.11 -1.62
CA GLN A 7 -17.29 8.87 -0.89
C GLN A 7 -16.50 7.83 -0.11
N PHE A 8 -15.33 7.45 -0.66
CA PHE A 8 -14.31 6.73 0.09
C PHE A 8 -14.11 7.49 1.41
N TYR A 9 -14.39 6.82 2.53
CA TYR A 9 -14.22 7.35 3.88
C TYR A 9 -12.73 7.61 4.13
N CYS A 10 -12.23 8.73 3.63
CA CYS A 10 -11.01 9.37 4.10
C CYS A 10 -11.40 10.15 5.35
N GLN A 11 -11.60 9.44 6.46
CA GLN A 11 -11.88 10.07 7.73
C GLN A 11 -10.57 10.66 8.25
N GLN A 12 -10.34 11.94 7.98
CA GLN A 12 -9.37 12.77 8.71
C GLN A 12 -9.72 12.68 10.20
N ILE A 13 -9.00 11.85 10.95
CA ILE A 13 -9.03 11.88 12.40
C ILE A 13 -8.16 13.08 12.80
N TYR A 14 -8.78 14.23 13.01
CA TYR A 14 -8.18 15.34 13.76
C TYR A 14 -7.98 14.88 15.21
N LEU A 15 -6.74 14.58 15.59
CA LEU A 15 -6.35 14.38 16.99
C LEU A 15 -5.49 15.59 17.41
N PRO A 16 -5.91 16.42 18.37
CA PRO A 16 -5.01 17.38 18.98
C PRO A 16 -3.90 16.63 19.74
N SER A 17 -2.70 17.18 19.74
CA SER A 17 -1.46 16.62 20.29
C SER A 17 -1.64 16.06 21.71
N PHE A 18 -1.72 14.74 21.85
CA PHE A 18 -1.63 14.05 23.14
C PHE A 18 -0.55 12.96 23.06
N ILE A 19 0.54 13.16 23.79
CA ILE A 19 1.57 12.14 24.02
C ILE A 19 0.95 11.08 24.95
N PHE A 20 0.59 9.92 24.40
CA PHE A 20 0.10 8.80 25.21
C PHE A 20 1.24 7.85 25.57
N GLN A 21 1.57 7.79 26.85
CA GLN A 21 2.42 6.75 27.42
C GLN A 21 1.59 5.46 27.57
N ILE A 22 1.80 4.49 26.68
CA ILE A 22 1.18 3.16 26.78
C ILE A 22 1.96 2.36 27.83
N LEU A 23 1.41 2.25 29.03
CA LEU A 23 1.93 1.35 30.07
C LEU A 23 1.56 -0.10 29.69
N SER A 24 2.56 -0.87 29.27
CA SER A 24 2.51 -2.32 29.15
C SER A 24 2.47 -2.92 30.56
N GLU A 25 1.38 -3.60 30.93
CA GLU A 25 1.28 -4.34 32.21
C GLU A 25 2.39 -5.41 32.36
N ASN A 26 3.07 -5.78 31.27
CA ASN A 26 4.00 -6.91 31.22
C ASN A 26 5.48 -6.56 31.02
N LYS A 27 5.93 -5.32 31.30
CA LYS A 27 7.34 -4.87 31.19
C LYS A 27 8.07 -5.25 29.88
N LYS A 28 7.34 -5.65 28.83
CA LYS A 28 7.87 -5.90 27.50
C LYS A 28 7.61 -4.67 26.64
N PRO A 29 8.61 -4.18 25.89
CA PRO A 29 8.42 -3.06 24.98
C PRO A 29 7.37 -3.45 23.93
N LEU A 30 6.24 -2.74 23.92
CA LEU A 30 5.22 -2.91 22.90
C LEU A 30 5.71 -2.23 21.62
N LYS A 31 5.75 -2.96 20.50
CA LYS A 31 5.87 -2.33 19.18
C LYS A 31 4.54 -1.64 18.86
N VAL A 32 4.44 -0.35 19.17
CA VAL A 32 3.24 0.45 18.90
C VAL A 32 3.43 1.14 17.55
N ILE A 33 2.67 0.73 16.54
CA ILE A 33 2.53 1.50 15.30
C ILE A 33 1.38 2.47 15.51
N LEU A 34 1.71 3.74 15.70
CA LEU A 34 0.76 4.84 15.80
C LEU A 34 0.74 5.58 14.46
N ILE A 35 -0.29 5.37 13.64
CA ILE A 35 -0.50 6.18 12.43
C ILE A 35 -1.18 7.47 12.87
N ILE A 36 -0.39 8.50 13.16
CA ILE A 36 -0.90 9.86 13.39
C ILE A 36 -1.02 10.53 12.01
N MET A 37 -2.24 10.93 11.63
CA MET A 37 -2.44 11.88 10.54
C MET A 37 -2.35 13.29 11.14
N ASP A 38 -1.14 13.82 11.27
CA ASP A 38 -0.96 15.20 11.74
C ASP A 38 -1.00 16.18 10.56
N ASN A 39 -1.93 17.12 10.62
CA ASN A 39 -1.73 18.45 10.05
C ASN A 39 -0.74 19.18 10.97
N CYS A 40 0.56 19.05 10.72
CA CYS A 40 1.56 19.85 11.42
C CYS A 40 2.42 20.61 10.42
N GLN A 41 2.45 21.94 10.59
CA GLN A 41 3.36 22.82 9.89
C GLN A 41 4.81 22.34 10.04
N GLU A 42 5.58 22.51 8.97
CA GLU A 42 6.99 22.17 8.79
C GLU A 42 7.81 22.21 10.09
N LYS A 43 7.84 21.09 10.79
CA LYS A 43 8.90 20.76 11.73
C LYS A 43 9.72 19.67 11.07
N GLU A 44 11.03 19.89 11.05
CA GLU A 44 12.06 18.97 10.56
C GLU A 44 11.64 17.53 10.92
N ALA A 45 11.20 16.78 9.92
CA ALA A 45 10.63 15.46 10.13
C ALA A 45 11.75 14.56 10.67
N THR A 46 11.70 14.25 11.96
CA THR A 46 12.58 13.24 12.56
C THR A 46 12.48 11.99 11.70
N LYS A 47 13.59 11.64 11.03
CA LYS A 47 13.65 10.48 10.14
C LYS A 47 13.38 9.23 10.96
N ILE A 48 12.17 8.68 10.83
CA ILE A 48 11.79 7.43 11.50
C ILE A 48 12.55 6.30 10.85
N ASP A 49 13.22 5.48 11.66
CA ASP A 49 13.78 4.21 11.20
C ASP A 49 12.67 3.15 11.14
N TYR A 50 12.25 2.82 9.93
CA TYR A 50 11.19 1.85 9.70
C TYR A 50 11.65 0.40 9.82
N ASP A 51 12.97 0.12 9.77
CA ASP A 51 13.50 -1.24 9.82
C ASP A 51 13.20 -1.91 11.17
N TYR A 52 13.09 -1.12 12.24
CA TYR A 52 12.67 -1.57 13.55
C TYR A 52 11.29 -2.28 13.55
N PHE A 53 10.39 -1.87 12.67
CA PHE A 53 9.03 -2.41 12.60
C PHE A 53 8.91 -3.66 11.73
N ILE A 54 9.91 -3.96 10.90
CA ILE A 54 9.91 -5.15 10.04
C ILE A 54 10.15 -6.39 10.90
N ASN A 55 9.36 -7.44 10.71
CA ASN A 55 9.54 -8.70 11.42
C ASN A 55 10.71 -9.53 10.86
N GLU A 56 11.15 -10.53 11.63
CA GLU A 56 12.29 -11.39 11.28
C GLU A 56 12.05 -12.21 9.99
N VAL A 57 10.81 -12.60 9.71
CA VAL A 57 10.47 -13.35 8.49
C VAL A 57 10.63 -12.46 7.26
N SER A 58 10.15 -11.24 7.32
CA SER A 58 10.16 -10.28 6.22
C SER A 58 11.54 -9.67 6.01
N SER A 59 12.32 -9.44 7.07
CA SER A 59 13.70 -8.97 6.97
C SER A 59 14.63 -9.96 6.27
N ARG A 60 14.28 -11.25 6.25
CA ARG A 60 15.01 -12.31 5.53
C ARG A 60 14.62 -12.46 4.07
N ARG A 61 13.59 -11.74 3.58
CA ARG A 61 13.19 -11.82 2.17
C ARG A 61 14.27 -11.18 1.31
N ASN A 62 14.64 -11.86 0.23
CA ASN A 62 15.61 -11.39 -0.74
C ASN A 62 14.96 -11.15 -2.10
N PRO A 63 15.46 -10.21 -2.91
CA PRO A 63 15.05 -10.05 -4.29
C PRO A 63 15.20 -11.36 -5.08
N SER A 64 14.32 -11.58 -6.04
CA SER A 64 14.43 -12.72 -6.94
C SER A 64 15.63 -12.54 -7.88
N MET A 65 16.56 -13.50 -7.88
CA MET A 65 17.72 -13.47 -8.78
C MET A 65 17.32 -13.35 -10.26
N LEU A 66 16.23 -14.02 -10.68
CA LEU A 66 15.72 -13.92 -12.05
C LEU A 66 15.27 -12.48 -12.40
N ARG A 67 14.74 -11.75 -11.41
CA ARG A 67 14.35 -10.35 -11.61
C ARG A 67 15.54 -9.41 -11.62
N GLU A 68 16.55 -9.66 -10.81
CA GLU A 68 17.82 -8.93 -10.89
C GLU A 68 18.48 -9.11 -12.25
N ILE A 69 18.50 -10.34 -12.79
CA ILE A 69 18.98 -10.60 -14.15
C ILE A 69 18.14 -9.81 -15.17
N THR A 70 16.81 -9.88 -15.09
CA THR A 70 15.93 -9.15 -16.02
C THR A 70 16.21 -7.63 -15.99
N HIS A 71 16.38 -7.06 -14.80
CA HIS A 71 16.66 -5.64 -14.62
C HIS A 71 18.04 -5.25 -15.15
N ALA A 72 19.07 -6.08 -14.93
CA ALA A 72 20.39 -5.87 -15.51
C ALA A 72 20.35 -5.94 -17.05
N MET A 73 19.59 -6.89 -17.61
CA MET A 73 19.44 -7.04 -19.04
C MET A 73 18.74 -5.85 -19.70
N GLN A 74 17.73 -5.26 -19.05
CA GLN A 74 17.05 -4.06 -19.55
C GLN A 74 17.99 -2.85 -19.73
N LYS A 75 19.14 -2.83 -19.06
CA LYS A 75 20.15 -1.77 -19.18
C LYS A 75 21.12 -2.00 -20.34
N LEU A 76 21.17 -3.22 -20.87
CA LEU A 76 22.04 -3.55 -22.01
C LEU A 76 21.37 -3.14 -23.32
N LYS A 77 22.18 -2.75 -24.30
CA LYS A 77 21.71 -2.46 -25.65
C LYS A 77 21.54 -3.78 -26.42
N ASP A 78 20.33 -4.06 -26.87
CA ASP A 78 19.95 -5.22 -27.72
C ASP A 78 20.45 -6.59 -27.22
N PRO A 79 20.22 -6.98 -25.95
CA PRO A 79 20.67 -8.27 -25.45
C PRO A 79 19.79 -9.41 -26.00
N ILE A 80 20.43 -10.53 -26.35
CA ILE A 80 19.72 -11.79 -26.59
C ILE A 80 19.51 -12.48 -25.24
N SER A 81 18.26 -12.61 -24.81
CA SER A 81 17.90 -13.27 -23.55
C SER A 81 17.54 -14.74 -23.75
N LEU A 82 18.34 -15.61 -23.14
CA LEU A 82 18.05 -17.04 -22.98
C LEU A 82 17.83 -17.42 -21.50
N ALA A 83 17.94 -16.44 -20.60
CA ALA A 83 17.97 -16.67 -19.15
C ALA A 83 16.58 -16.62 -18.49
N VAL A 84 15.67 -15.81 -19.03
CA VAL A 84 14.37 -15.53 -18.41
C VAL A 84 13.25 -15.92 -19.37
N GLY A 85 12.27 -16.67 -18.88
CA GLY A 85 11.10 -17.10 -19.64
C GLY A 85 10.09 -15.99 -19.89
N VAL A 86 10.49 -14.91 -20.57
CA VAL A 86 9.60 -13.82 -20.98
C VAL A 86 8.88 -14.22 -22.28
N PRO A 87 7.53 -14.33 -22.29
CA PRO A 87 6.80 -14.71 -23.48
C PRO A 87 6.96 -13.70 -24.62
N ASN A 88 6.91 -14.20 -25.86
CA ASN A 88 6.92 -13.36 -27.05
C ASN A 88 5.59 -12.59 -27.17
N VAL A 89 5.65 -11.26 -27.10
CA VAL A 89 4.46 -10.39 -27.15
C VAL A 89 3.63 -10.56 -28.44
N ASN A 90 4.24 -11.04 -29.53
CA ASN A 90 3.52 -11.27 -30.79
C ASN A 90 2.64 -12.53 -30.76
N THR A 91 2.80 -13.41 -29.76
CA THR A 91 1.95 -14.60 -29.60
C THR A 91 0.71 -14.35 -28.74
N PHE A 92 0.56 -13.15 -28.18
CA PHE A 92 -0.62 -12.80 -27.39
C PHE A 92 -1.87 -12.76 -28.28
N PRO A 93 -2.97 -13.47 -27.91
CA PRO A 93 -4.11 -13.68 -28.80
C PRO A 93 -5.11 -12.50 -28.79
N PHE A 94 -4.64 -11.27 -28.66
CA PHE A 94 -5.48 -10.07 -28.57
C PHE A 94 -4.96 -8.99 -29.51
N LYS A 95 -5.81 -8.50 -30.41
CA LYS A 95 -5.46 -7.41 -31.34
C LYS A 95 -5.68 -6.04 -30.72
N LYS A 96 -6.79 -5.86 -29.99
CA LYS A 96 -7.16 -4.61 -29.34
C LYS A 96 -8.16 -4.83 -28.21
N ILE A 97 -8.26 -3.86 -27.31
CA ILE A 97 -9.29 -3.76 -26.27
C ILE A 97 -9.93 -2.37 -26.39
N ASP A 98 -11.25 -2.32 -26.54
CA ASP A 98 -12.03 -1.08 -26.57
C ASP A 98 -12.85 -0.96 -25.27
N VAL A 99 -12.76 0.19 -24.61
CA VAL A 99 -13.47 0.49 -23.36
C VAL A 99 -14.32 1.73 -23.57
N GLN A 100 -15.64 1.51 -23.68
CA GLN A 100 -16.62 2.59 -23.76
C GLN A 100 -17.14 2.94 -22.36
N LEU A 101 -17.01 4.22 -21.99
CA LEU A 101 -17.52 4.74 -20.72
C LEU A 101 -18.95 5.26 -20.88
N LYS A 102 -19.65 5.38 -19.74
CA LYS A 102 -21.04 5.84 -19.68
C LYS A 102 -21.22 7.30 -20.11
N ASP A 103 -20.16 8.09 -20.07
CA ASP A 103 -20.14 9.49 -20.53
C ASP A 103 -19.97 9.62 -22.06
N GLY A 104 -19.89 8.49 -22.77
CA GLY A 104 -19.71 8.42 -24.22
C GLY A 104 -18.25 8.46 -24.67
N SER A 105 -17.28 8.64 -23.76
CA SER A 105 -15.87 8.52 -24.10
C SER A 105 -15.48 7.07 -24.42
N ASN A 106 -14.48 6.90 -25.27
CA ASN A 106 -13.96 5.59 -25.67
C ASN A 106 -12.45 5.57 -25.58
N TYR A 107 -11.90 4.51 -25.00
CA TYR A 107 -10.47 4.26 -24.88
C TYR A 107 -10.11 2.99 -25.64
N GLU A 108 -9.15 3.07 -26.54
CA GLU A 108 -8.66 1.93 -27.32
C GLU A 108 -7.22 1.60 -26.88
N LEU A 109 -6.98 0.36 -26.46
CA LEU A 109 -5.65 -0.20 -26.23
C LEU A 109 -5.27 -1.10 -27.40
N LYS A 110 -4.18 -0.77 -28.10
CA LYS A 110 -3.70 -1.54 -29.26
C LYS A 110 -2.17 -1.54 -29.36
N GLU A 111 -1.66 -2.39 -30.23
CA GLU A 111 -0.24 -2.44 -30.59
C GLU A 111 0.69 -2.48 -29.37
N ASN A 112 1.60 -1.50 -29.23
CA ASN A 112 2.62 -1.48 -28.18
C ASN A 112 2.02 -1.31 -26.78
N GLU A 113 0.92 -0.57 -26.64
CA GLU A 113 0.26 -0.37 -25.35
C GLU A 113 -0.37 -1.68 -24.86
N LEU A 114 -1.03 -2.40 -25.77
CA LEU A 114 -1.61 -3.71 -25.45
C LEU A 114 -0.51 -4.75 -25.17
N LYS A 115 0.56 -4.76 -25.95
CA LYS A 115 1.72 -5.64 -25.73
C LYS A 115 2.35 -5.40 -24.36
N ALA A 116 2.49 -4.13 -23.94
CA ALA A 116 3.00 -3.78 -22.63
C ALA A 116 2.04 -4.21 -21.51
N ALA A 117 0.73 -3.96 -21.68
CA ALA A 117 -0.30 -4.32 -20.70
C ALA A 117 -0.38 -5.83 -20.41
N LEU A 118 -0.14 -6.66 -21.42
CA LEU A 118 -0.22 -8.12 -21.33
C LEU A 118 1.10 -8.78 -20.90
N GLN A 119 2.22 -8.04 -20.92
CA GLN A 119 3.52 -8.57 -20.56
C GLN A 119 3.78 -8.49 -19.05
N TYR A 120 4.65 -9.37 -18.54
CA TYR A 120 5.16 -9.27 -17.19
C TYR A 120 5.75 -7.87 -16.91
N MET A 121 5.29 -7.27 -15.82
CA MET A 121 5.73 -5.96 -15.35
C MET A 121 6.63 -6.05 -14.12
N PRO A 122 7.36 -4.96 -13.77
CA PRO A 122 7.99 -4.85 -12.47
C PRO A 122 7.00 -5.07 -11.34
N SER A 123 7.42 -5.72 -10.25
CA SER A 123 6.55 -6.01 -9.10
C SER A 123 5.95 -4.76 -8.46
N ARG A 124 6.59 -3.59 -8.62
CA ARG A 124 6.03 -2.31 -8.13
C ARG A 124 4.77 -1.86 -8.89
N GLY A 125 4.61 -2.30 -10.14
CA GLY A 125 3.53 -1.90 -11.03
C GLY A 125 4.01 -1.21 -12.32
N TYR A 126 3.04 -0.76 -13.10
CA TYR A 126 3.24 -0.06 -14.37
C TYR A 126 3.68 1.39 -14.16
N GLU A 127 4.82 1.77 -14.72
CA GLU A 127 5.45 3.06 -14.40
C GLU A 127 4.60 4.30 -14.75
N PRO A 128 3.98 4.38 -15.96
CA PRO A 128 3.13 5.53 -16.28
C PRO A 128 1.92 5.67 -15.33
N LEU A 129 1.39 4.55 -14.81
CA LEU A 129 0.33 4.58 -13.81
C LEU A 129 0.85 5.11 -12.47
N ILE A 130 2.04 4.65 -12.04
CA ILE A 130 2.67 5.11 -10.79
C ILE A 130 2.87 6.63 -10.82
N GLN A 131 3.40 7.18 -11.92
CA GLN A 131 3.60 8.62 -12.07
C GLN A 131 2.28 9.40 -11.97
N LYS A 132 1.22 8.91 -12.61
CA LYS A 132 -0.12 9.52 -12.52
C LYS A 132 -0.70 9.46 -11.10
N LEU A 133 -0.43 8.39 -10.36
CA LEU A 133 -0.83 8.28 -8.96
C LEU A 133 -0.02 9.21 -8.05
N GLN A 134 1.27 9.42 -8.32
CA GLN A 134 2.09 10.41 -7.61
C GLN A 134 1.52 11.82 -7.79
N GLU A 135 1.24 12.22 -9.03
CA GLU A 135 0.60 13.51 -9.34
C GLU A 135 -0.75 13.67 -8.61
N LEU A 136 -1.56 12.61 -8.57
CA LEU A 136 -2.84 12.60 -7.88
C LEU A 136 -2.65 12.81 -6.37
N LEU A 137 -1.72 12.09 -5.75
CA LEU A 137 -1.43 12.18 -4.33
C LEU A 137 -0.86 13.55 -3.96
N ASP A 138 0.03 14.12 -4.78
CA ASP A 138 0.56 15.47 -4.57
C ASP A 138 -0.56 16.51 -4.61
N ARG A 139 -1.50 16.37 -5.55
CA ARG A 139 -2.65 17.29 -5.67
C ARG A 139 -3.62 17.15 -4.49
N THR A 140 -3.86 15.94 -4.00
CA THR A 140 -4.88 15.68 -2.97
C THR A 140 -4.35 15.84 -1.55
N HIS A 141 -3.07 15.55 -1.31
CA HIS A 141 -2.45 15.53 0.02
C HIS A 141 -1.30 16.54 0.18
N GLY A 142 -1.04 17.37 -0.84
CA GLY A 142 0.10 18.29 -0.89
C GLY A 142 1.39 17.59 -1.37
N PRO A 143 2.43 18.37 -1.70
CA PRO A 143 3.68 17.81 -2.22
C PRO A 143 4.29 16.75 -1.30
N GLN A 144 4.63 15.59 -1.86
CA GLN A 144 5.27 14.50 -1.15
C GLN A 144 6.77 14.40 -1.46
N ASP A 145 7.56 13.90 -0.52
CA ASP A 145 8.95 13.52 -0.78
C ASP A 145 9.02 12.12 -1.41
N TRP A 146 9.01 12.07 -2.75
CA TRP A 146 9.14 10.83 -3.54
C TRP A 146 10.56 10.25 -3.56
N SER A 147 11.55 10.93 -2.98
CA SER A 147 12.90 10.37 -2.83
C SER A 147 12.97 9.38 -1.65
N SER A 148 12.10 9.55 -0.66
CA SER A 148 12.06 8.74 0.56
C SER A 148 10.87 7.76 0.62
N ARG A 149 9.94 7.80 -0.35
CA ARG A 149 8.75 6.94 -0.39
C ARG A 149 8.41 6.53 -1.81
N GLY A 150 7.57 5.50 -1.95
CA GLY A 150 7.11 5.02 -3.24
C GLY A 150 5.67 4.53 -3.22
N ILE A 151 5.16 4.20 -4.40
CA ILE A 151 3.85 3.59 -4.62
C ILE A 151 4.06 2.15 -5.05
N LEU A 152 3.30 1.24 -4.45
CA LEU A 152 3.17 -0.16 -4.85
C LEU A 152 1.74 -0.41 -5.32
N ILE A 153 1.58 -0.89 -6.55
CA ILE A 153 0.28 -1.32 -7.07
C ILE A 153 -0.09 -2.66 -6.44
N THR A 154 -1.32 -2.75 -5.91
CA THR A 154 -1.90 -3.99 -5.38
C THR A 154 -3.24 -4.29 -6.07
N SER A 155 -3.75 -5.49 -5.87
CA SER A 155 -5.07 -5.92 -6.37
C SER A 155 -6.24 -5.34 -5.56
N GLY A 156 -5.94 -4.57 -4.51
CA GLY A 156 -6.94 -3.94 -3.65
C GLY A 156 -6.43 -3.64 -2.24
N GLY A 157 -7.27 -2.95 -1.45
CA GLY A 157 -6.94 -2.54 -0.09
C GLY A 157 -6.79 -3.68 0.93
N GLN A 158 -7.41 -4.83 0.68
CA GLN A 158 -7.26 -6.01 1.54
C GLN A 158 -5.90 -6.68 1.33
N GLU A 159 -5.43 -6.77 0.09
CA GLU A 159 -4.09 -7.31 -0.20
C GLU A 159 -3.01 -6.42 0.43
N SER A 160 -3.13 -5.09 0.30
CA SER A 160 -2.16 -4.17 0.89
C SER A 160 -2.15 -4.24 2.42
N LEU A 161 -3.32 -4.34 3.04
CA LEU A 161 -3.45 -4.54 4.49
C LEU A 161 -2.80 -5.87 4.92
N HIS A 162 -3.11 -6.95 4.23
CA HIS A 162 -2.53 -8.26 4.50
C HIS A 162 -1.00 -8.24 4.43
N HIS A 163 -0.43 -7.66 3.35
CA HIS A 163 1.02 -7.55 3.21
C HIS A 163 1.66 -6.71 4.31
N ALA A 164 1.04 -5.58 4.69
CA ALA A 164 1.53 -4.74 5.78
C ALA A 164 1.51 -5.47 7.13
N LEU A 165 0.43 -6.20 7.44
CA LEU A 165 0.33 -7.00 8.66
C LEU A 165 1.37 -8.13 8.68
N GLN A 166 1.52 -8.86 7.57
CA GLN A 166 2.54 -9.92 7.43
C GLN A 166 3.97 -9.38 7.49
N MET A 167 4.19 -8.13 7.07
CA MET A 167 5.50 -7.49 7.13
C MET A 167 5.89 -7.09 8.55
N CYS A 168 4.93 -6.56 9.31
CA CYS A 168 5.20 -5.93 10.60
C CYS A 168 4.95 -6.84 11.82
N LEU A 169 4.06 -7.83 11.70
CA LEU A 169 3.60 -8.61 12.86
C LEU A 169 4.19 -10.02 12.90
N THR A 170 4.42 -10.49 14.12
CA THR A 170 4.72 -11.88 14.46
C THR A 170 3.60 -12.48 15.30
N GLN A 171 3.58 -13.80 15.43
CA GLN A 171 2.58 -14.48 16.25
C GLN A 171 2.61 -13.95 17.69
N ASN A 172 1.44 -13.58 18.21
CA ASN A 172 1.22 -13.00 19.53
C ASN A 172 1.59 -11.52 19.70
N ASP A 173 1.92 -10.81 18.61
CA ASP A 173 2.03 -9.36 18.68
C ASP A 173 0.69 -8.70 19.02
N SER A 174 0.78 -7.59 19.76
CA SER A 174 -0.38 -6.78 20.15
C SER A 174 -0.57 -5.65 19.16
N ILE A 175 -1.81 -5.43 18.74
CA ILE A 175 -2.18 -4.37 17.81
C ILE A 175 -3.31 -3.52 18.38
N ILE A 176 -3.32 -2.26 17.98
CA ILE A 176 -4.38 -1.32 18.31
C ILE A 176 -5.36 -1.29 17.13
N ILE A 177 -6.64 -1.53 17.42
CA ILE A 177 -7.70 -1.50 16.41
C ILE A 177 -8.83 -0.55 16.82
N PRO A 178 -9.47 0.14 15.86
CA PRO A 178 -10.70 0.87 16.12
C PRO A 178 -11.83 -0.09 16.52
N HIS A 179 -12.81 0.43 17.27
CA HIS A 179 -14.04 -0.29 17.59
C HIS A 179 -15.25 0.59 17.23
N PRO A 180 -16.13 0.15 16.29
CA PRO A 180 -16.09 -1.13 15.58
C PRO A 180 -14.94 -1.23 14.56
N LEU A 181 -14.47 -2.45 14.30
CA LEU A 181 -13.48 -2.76 13.24
C LEU A 181 -14.21 -3.32 12.01
N TYR A 182 -13.69 -3.01 10.82
CA TYR A 182 -14.16 -3.61 9.58
C TYR A 182 -14.10 -5.14 9.65
N PRO A 183 -15.21 -5.88 9.44
CA PRO A 183 -15.29 -7.30 9.76
C PRO A 183 -14.24 -8.17 9.07
N ILE A 184 -13.94 -7.94 7.79
CA ILE A 184 -12.98 -8.76 7.03
C ILE A 184 -11.57 -8.65 7.61
N THR A 185 -11.19 -7.47 8.10
CA THR A 185 -9.90 -7.26 8.78
C THR A 185 -9.75 -8.13 10.03
N ASN A 186 -10.84 -8.51 10.71
CA ASN A 186 -10.73 -9.43 11.85
C ASN A 186 -10.22 -10.82 11.42
N MET A 187 -10.54 -11.28 10.22
CA MET A 187 -10.12 -12.61 9.75
C MET A 187 -8.62 -12.66 9.50
N ASP A 188 -8.03 -11.61 8.91
CA ASP A 188 -6.59 -11.50 8.70
C ASP A 188 -5.80 -11.42 10.02
N LEU A 189 -6.42 -10.87 11.08
CA LEU A 189 -5.79 -10.66 12.39
C LEU A 189 -5.88 -11.87 13.33
N TYR A 190 -6.88 -12.73 13.13
CA TYR A 190 -7.12 -13.91 13.97
C TYR A 190 -5.92 -14.87 14.06
N PRO A 191 -5.20 -15.21 12.96
CA PRO A 191 -4.03 -16.08 13.06
C PRO A 191 -2.79 -15.39 13.66
N LEU A 192 -2.75 -14.06 13.70
CA LEU A 192 -1.56 -13.29 14.09
C LEU A 192 -1.58 -12.80 15.54
N SER A 193 -2.75 -12.47 16.09
CA SER A 193 -2.86 -11.74 17.37
C SER A 193 -3.45 -12.58 18.50
N LYS A 194 -2.78 -12.54 19.67
CA LYS A 194 -3.29 -13.13 20.93
C LYS A 194 -4.17 -12.15 21.72
N MET A 195 -3.96 -10.85 21.53
CA MET A 195 -4.62 -9.80 22.30
C MET A 195 -4.98 -8.62 21.38
N LEU A 196 -6.27 -8.49 21.07
CA LEU A 196 -6.82 -7.31 20.42
C LEU A 196 -7.10 -6.27 21.51
N LEU A 197 -6.25 -5.24 21.62
CA LEU A 197 -6.53 -4.10 22.48
C LEU A 197 -7.62 -3.25 21.84
N ARG A 198 -8.87 -3.53 22.22
CA ARG A 198 -10.05 -2.80 21.77
C ARG A 198 -10.16 -1.49 22.55
N LYS A 199 -9.77 -0.37 21.96
CA LYS A 199 -10.06 0.94 22.55
C LYS A 199 -11.51 1.29 22.25
N LYS A 200 -12.36 1.34 23.29
CA LYS A 200 -13.67 1.99 23.20
C LYS A 200 -13.39 3.49 23.16
N ILE A 201 -13.40 4.10 21.97
CA ILE A 201 -13.38 5.56 21.87
C ILE A 201 -14.76 6.02 22.38
N LEU A 202 -14.84 6.33 23.67
CA LEU A 202 -16.00 6.98 24.25
C LEU A 202 -15.99 8.42 23.72
N TYR A 203 -16.76 8.66 22.64
CA TYR A 203 -17.16 10.01 22.30
C TYR A 203 -18.04 10.54 23.44
N ASN A 204 -17.44 11.30 24.36
CA ASN A 204 -18.23 12.13 25.27
C ASN A 204 -18.86 13.23 24.42
N HIS A 205 -20.09 13.03 23.98
CA HIS A 205 -20.96 14.15 23.68
C HIS A 205 -21.26 14.86 25.00
N SER A 206 -20.42 15.83 25.36
CA SER A 206 -20.87 16.90 26.24
C SER A 206 -21.96 17.65 25.46
N LYS A 207 -23.23 17.31 25.75
CA LYS A 207 -24.34 18.21 25.44
C LYS A 207 -24.05 19.52 26.19
N GLN A 208 -23.79 20.59 25.44
CA GLN A 208 -24.16 21.94 25.86
C GLN A 208 -25.63 22.15 25.52
#